data_AF-A0A4Q5TPF8-F1
#
_entry.id   AF-A0A4Q5TPF8-F1
#
_cell.length_a   1.000
_cell.length_b   1.000
_cell.length_c   1.000
_cell.angle_alpha   90.00
_cell.angle_beta   90.00
_cell.angle_gamma   90.00
#
_symmetry.space_group_name_H-M   'P 1'
#
loop_
_entity.id
_entity.type
_entity.pdbx_description
1 polymer ?
#
loop_
_entity_poly.entity_id
_entity_poly.type
_entity_poly.pdbx_seq_one_letter_code
_entity_poly.pdbx_strand_id
1 'polypeptide(L)'
;MSTFTHIRNSGILLLFFCSGLMAPPRVHALAGTLEYPSLSFPSGFPNSEEIMKVLSDKKFHFAGGSFINAVSKLRYEGNAVSLNEFLSRLAACKGVKLSVSFSDGKSELITDSEAKTPEQAEGWTLGHNAWGDPSAFHITVDTRRIPEKEVKVPKSSPPPP
;
A
#
# COMPACT_ATOMS: atom_id res chain seq x y z
N MET A 1 73.59 -30.82 13.48
CA MET A 1 73.49 -29.50 14.17
C MET A 1 73.58 -28.41 13.11
N SER A 2 72.70 -27.41 13.22
CA SER A 2 72.49 -26.23 12.32
C SER A 2 71.83 -26.55 10.97
N THR A 3 70.52 -26.38 10.70
CA THR A 3 69.59 -25.21 10.66
C THR A 3 70.06 -24.02 9.81
N PHE A 4 69.43 -23.81 8.64
CA PHE A 4 68.75 -22.56 8.19
C PHE A 4 68.22 -22.75 6.74
N THR A 5 66.92 -22.93 6.51
CA THR A 5 65.84 -21.94 6.27
C THR A 5 65.71 -21.45 4.81
N HIS A 6 64.58 -21.89 4.24
CA HIS A 6 63.87 -21.57 3.00
C HIS A 6 63.72 -20.06 2.68
N ILE A 7 63.86 -19.65 1.40
CA ILE A 7 63.20 -18.44 0.85
C ILE A 7 62.57 -18.77 -0.52
N ARG A 8 61.27 -18.49 -0.59
CA ARG A 8 60.32 -18.70 -1.68
C ARG A 8 60.45 -17.58 -2.74
N ASN A 9 60.17 -17.89 -4.00
CA ASN A 9 59.64 -16.89 -4.94
C ASN A 9 58.79 -17.56 -6.03
N SER A 10 57.65 -18.14 -5.62
CA SER A 10 56.55 -18.47 -6.53
C SER A 10 55.41 -17.52 -6.23
N GLY A 11 55.24 -16.51 -7.07
CA GLY A 11 54.22 -15.49 -6.92
C GLY A 11 53.81 -14.92 -8.27
N ILE A 12 53.16 -15.74 -9.11
CA ILE A 12 52.30 -15.24 -10.18
C ILE A 12 50.88 -15.33 -9.65
N LEU A 13 50.43 -14.24 -9.03
CA LEU A 13 49.05 -14.03 -8.64
C LEU A 13 48.28 -13.61 -9.90
N LEU A 14 47.66 -14.58 -10.58
CA LEU A 14 46.73 -14.33 -11.67
C LEU A 14 45.43 -13.79 -11.07
N LEU A 15 45.34 -12.46 -10.96
CA LEU A 15 44.10 -11.75 -10.69
C LEU A 15 43.18 -11.91 -11.92
N PHE A 16 42.37 -12.97 -11.92
CA PHE A 16 41.20 -13.05 -12.79
C PHE A 16 40.21 -11.97 -12.34
N PHE A 17 40.30 -10.80 -12.99
CA PHE A 17 39.29 -9.76 -12.99
C PHE A 17 38.02 -10.35 -13.65
N CYS A 18 37.18 -11.00 -12.86
CA CYS A 18 35.80 -11.28 -13.26
C CYS A 18 35.03 -9.95 -13.27
N SER A 19 35.23 -9.14 -14.30
CA SER A 19 34.33 -8.07 -14.69
C SER A 19 33.06 -8.70 -15.28
N GLY A 20 32.31 -9.40 -14.42
CA GLY A 20 30.94 -9.76 -14.73
C GLY A 20 30.16 -8.47 -14.88
N LEU A 21 29.73 -8.15 -16.10
CA LEU A 21 28.70 -7.15 -16.35
C LEU A 21 27.47 -7.53 -15.50
N MET A 22 27.36 -6.91 -14.33
CA MET A 22 26.12 -6.85 -13.57
C MET A 22 25.18 -5.95 -14.36
N ALA A 23 24.51 -6.50 -15.38
CA ALA A 23 23.36 -5.84 -15.96
C ALA A 23 22.36 -5.62 -14.80
N PRO A 24 21.89 -4.39 -14.57
CA PRO A 24 20.95 -4.14 -13.49
C PRO A 24 19.72 -5.03 -13.70
N PRO A 25 19.21 -5.70 -12.65
CA PRO A 25 17.99 -6.48 -12.78
C PRO A 25 16.90 -5.58 -13.35
N ARG A 26 16.29 -6.00 -14.47
CA ARG A 26 15.11 -5.33 -15.00
C ARG A 26 13.95 -5.61 -14.05
N VAL A 27 13.75 -4.72 -13.09
CA VAL A 27 12.56 -4.73 -12.24
C VAL A 27 11.41 -4.21 -13.08
N HIS A 28 10.58 -5.11 -13.59
CA HIS A 28 9.34 -4.74 -14.24
C HIS A 28 8.33 -4.34 -13.16
N ALA A 29 7.99 -3.05 -13.08
CA ALA A 29 6.88 -2.59 -12.27
C ALA A 29 5.57 -2.84 -13.05
N LEU A 30 4.62 -3.52 -12.43
CA LEU A 30 3.25 -3.59 -12.93
C LEU A 30 2.47 -2.43 -12.32
N ALA A 31 1.80 -1.63 -13.15
CA ALA A 31 0.94 -0.56 -12.67
C ALA A 31 -0.30 -0.47 -13.55
N GLY A 32 -1.38 0.05 -13.00
CA GLY A 32 -2.62 0.22 -13.74
C GLY A 32 -3.69 0.95 -12.95
N THR A 33 -4.81 1.21 -13.63
CA THR A 33 -6.04 1.73 -13.04
C THR A 33 -6.96 0.58 -12.64
N LEU A 34 -7.86 0.85 -11.70
CA LEU A 34 -8.84 -0.10 -11.18
C LEU A 34 -10.25 0.45 -11.42
N GLU A 35 -11.04 -0.27 -12.22
CA GLU A 35 -12.46 0.03 -12.47
C GLU A 35 -13.38 -0.54 -11.39
N TYR A 36 -12.88 -1.49 -10.60
CA TYR A 36 -13.56 -2.08 -9.45
C TYR A 36 -12.57 -2.22 -8.27
N PRO A 37 -13.07 -2.25 -7.01
CA PRO A 37 -12.21 -2.45 -5.86
C PRO A 37 -11.43 -3.77 -5.98
N SER A 38 -10.11 -3.68 -5.89
CA SER A 38 -9.23 -4.85 -5.92
C SER A 38 -7.98 -4.58 -5.09
N LEU A 39 -7.57 -5.55 -4.30
CA LEU A 39 -6.35 -5.52 -3.50
C LEU A 39 -5.56 -6.81 -3.70
N SER A 40 -4.25 -6.70 -3.57
CA SER A 40 -3.37 -7.87 -3.52
C SER A 40 -3.21 -8.33 -2.08
N PHE A 41 -3.21 -9.65 -1.85
CA PHE A 41 -2.89 -10.23 -0.55
C PHE A 41 -1.84 -11.35 -0.73
N PRO A 42 -0.95 -11.57 0.25
CA PRO A 42 -0.08 -12.75 0.21
C PRO A 42 -0.91 -14.03 0.32
N SER A 43 -0.38 -15.11 -0.25
CA SER A 43 -1.03 -16.43 -0.19
C SER A 43 -1.30 -16.83 1.27
N GLY A 44 -2.53 -17.25 1.55
CA GLY A 44 -2.95 -17.66 2.90
C GLY A 44 -3.29 -16.49 3.84
N PHE A 45 -3.36 -15.25 3.36
CA PHE A 45 -3.80 -14.13 4.20
C PHE A 45 -5.26 -14.35 4.67
N PRO A 46 -5.51 -14.36 5.99
CA PRO A 46 -6.83 -14.64 6.53
C PRO A 46 -7.80 -13.50 6.21
N ASN A 47 -9.08 -13.85 5.98
CA ASN A 47 -10.19 -12.90 5.84
C ASN A 47 -10.07 -11.92 4.64
N SER A 48 -9.21 -12.21 3.66
CA SER A 48 -9.11 -11.43 2.41
C SER A 48 -10.47 -11.32 1.70
N GLU A 49 -11.25 -12.39 1.66
CA GLU A 49 -12.61 -12.40 1.10
C GLU A 49 -13.57 -11.47 1.85
N GLU A 50 -13.52 -11.44 3.18
CA GLU A 50 -14.37 -10.58 4.01
C GLU A 50 -14.02 -9.10 3.78
N ILE A 51 -12.72 -8.79 3.74
CA ILE A 51 -12.22 -7.45 3.42
C ILE A 51 -12.73 -7.04 2.02
N MET A 52 -12.50 -7.87 1.00
CA MET A 52 -12.94 -7.59 -0.37
C MET A 52 -14.46 -7.39 -0.47
N LYS A 53 -15.25 -8.11 0.34
CA LYS A 53 -16.70 -7.92 0.43
C LYS A 53 -17.09 -6.55 0.99
N VAL A 54 -16.38 -6.04 1.99
CA VAL A 54 -16.59 -4.66 2.50
C VAL A 54 -16.20 -3.65 1.43
N LEU A 55 -15.04 -3.81 0.79
CA LEU A 55 -14.54 -2.87 -0.21
C LEU A 55 -15.42 -2.78 -1.46
N SER A 56 -16.07 -3.88 -1.83
CA SER A 56 -16.92 -4.01 -3.02
C SER A 56 -18.41 -3.83 -2.72
N ASP A 57 -18.78 -3.45 -1.49
CA ASP A 57 -20.17 -3.23 -1.14
C ASP A 57 -20.71 -1.99 -1.87
N LYS A 58 -21.80 -2.16 -2.63
CA LYS A 58 -22.43 -1.11 -3.43
C LYS A 58 -22.92 0.09 -2.60
N LYS A 59 -23.05 -0.05 -1.28
CA LYS A 59 -23.31 1.07 -0.37
C LYS A 59 -22.19 2.10 -0.37
N PHE A 60 -20.96 1.69 -0.66
CA PHE A 60 -19.79 2.55 -0.74
C PHE A 60 -19.51 2.84 -2.20
N HIS A 61 -19.65 4.11 -2.59
CA HIS A 61 -19.52 4.50 -3.98
C HIS A 61 -18.04 4.51 -4.37
N PHE A 62 -17.58 3.43 -4.97
CA PHE A 62 -16.23 3.33 -5.50
C PHE A 62 -16.08 4.21 -6.75
N ALA A 63 -15.14 5.14 -6.72
CA ALA A 63 -14.88 6.14 -7.75
C ALA A 63 -13.65 5.82 -8.60
N GLY A 64 -13.10 4.61 -8.45
CA GLY A 64 -11.90 4.15 -9.16
C GLY A 64 -10.70 3.99 -8.23
N GLY A 65 -9.62 3.43 -8.77
CA GLY A 65 -8.37 3.26 -8.05
C GLY A 65 -7.19 3.09 -8.97
N SER A 66 -6.04 2.87 -8.38
CA SER A 66 -4.80 2.54 -9.08
C SER A 66 -3.94 1.62 -8.24
N PHE A 67 -3.00 0.96 -8.90
CA PHE A 67 -2.02 0.13 -8.23
C PHE A 67 -0.64 0.25 -8.87
N ILE A 68 0.39 0.02 -8.06
CA ILE A 68 1.76 -0.20 -8.47
C ILE A 68 2.26 -1.42 -7.70
N ASN A 69 2.42 -2.53 -8.40
CA ASN A 69 2.73 -3.84 -7.85
C ASN A 69 1.71 -4.24 -6.76
N ALA A 70 2.18 -4.45 -5.53
CA ALA A 70 1.33 -4.81 -4.39
C ALA A 70 0.83 -3.60 -3.58
N VAL A 71 1.02 -2.38 -4.09
CA VAL A 71 0.51 -1.15 -3.47
C VAL A 71 -0.72 -0.70 -4.24
N SER A 72 -1.84 -0.51 -3.55
CA SER A 72 -3.11 -0.09 -4.14
C SER A 72 -3.63 1.18 -3.47
N LYS A 73 -4.24 2.06 -4.27
CA LYS A 73 -5.00 3.24 -3.81
C LYS A 73 -6.41 3.14 -4.37
N LEU A 74 -7.39 3.02 -3.49
CA LEU A 74 -8.82 2.97 -3.83
C LEU A 74 -9.48 4.29 -3.44
N ARG A 75 -10.45 4.76 -4.22
CA ARG A 75 -11.04 6.09 -4.03
C ARG A 75 -12.55 5.93 -3.95
N TYR A 76 -13.13 6.64 -3.00
CA TYR A 76 -14.54 6.52 -2.68
C TYR A 76 -15.17 7.90 -2.59
N GLU A 77 -16.39 7.99 -3.09
CA GLU A 77 -17.30 9.11 -2.88
C GLU A 77 -18.20 8.85 -1.68
N GLY A 78 -18.66 9.94 -1.07
CA GLY A 78 -19.67 9.90 -0.02
C GLY A 78 -19.47 10.98 1.03
N ASN A 79 -20.11 10.79 2.18
CA ASN A 79 -20.10 11.71 3.31
C ASN A 79 -19.58 11.03 4.59
N ALA A 80 -19.62 11.75 5.71
CA ALA A 80 -19.20 11.23 7.00
C ALA A 80 -19.94 9.95 7.43
N VAL A 81 -21.23 9.82 7.08
CA VAL A 81 -22.04 8.64 7.45
C VAL A 81 -21.52 7.40 6.74
N SER A 82 -21.35 7.47 5.41
CA SER A 82 -20.82 6.35 4.62
C SER A 82 -19.38 6.02 5.01
N LEU A 83 -18.54 7.02 5.26
CA LEU A 83 -17.17 6.81 5.73
C LEU A 83 -17.14 6.09 7.08
N ASN A 84 -17.96 6.52 8.04
CA ASN A 84 -18.00 5.90 9.37
C ASN A 84 -18.53 4.46 9.33
N GLU A 85 -19.54 4.16 8.50
CA GLU A 85 -20.00 2.79 8.27
C GLU A 85 -18.89 1.94 7.63
N PHE A 86 -18.18 2.49 6.65
CA PHE A 86 -17.05 1.83 6.00
C PHE A 86 -15.94 1.49 7.01
N LEU A 87 -15.49 2.48 7.80
CA LEU A 87 -14.47 2.31 8.83
C LEU A 87 -14.88 1.26 9.85
N SER A 88 -16.12 1.31 10.34
CA SER A 88 -16.62 0.35 11.32
C SER A 88 -16.64 -1.07 10.77
N ARG A 89 -17.04 -1.27 9.52
CA ARG A 89 -17.10 -2.60 8.90
C ARG A 89 -15.72 -3.15 8.59
N LEU A 90 -14.83 -2.31 8.08
CA LEU A 90 -13.46 -2.71 7.78
C LEU A 90 -12.69 -3.03 9.08
N ALA A 91 -12.91 -2.28 10.16
CA ALA A 91 -12.34 -2.55 11.47
C ALA A 91 -12.84 -3.86 12.11
N ALA A 92 -14.04 -4.31 11.73
CA ALA A 92 -14.61 -5.56 12.21
C ALA A 92 -13.97 -6.80 11.57
N CYS A 93 -13.33 -6.65 10.40
CA CYS A 93 -12.60 -7.73 9.76
C CYS A 93 -11.39 -8.12 10.61
N LYS A 94 -11.32 -9.40 11.01
CA LYS A 94 -10.25 -9.89 11.90
C LYS A 94 -8.88 -9.71 11.24
N GLY A 95 -7.95 -9.12 11.98
CA GLY A 95 -6.58 -8.91 11.55
C GLY A 95 -6.36 -7.61 10.75
N VAL A 96 -7.38 -6.77 10.59
CA VAL A 96 -7.23 -5.44 10.00
C VAL A 96 -6.66 -4.44 11.02
N LYS A 97 -5.68 -3.65 10.59
CA LYS A 97 -5.15 -2.48 11.29
C LYS A 97 -5.50 -1.24 10.48
N LEU A 98 -6.29 -0.35 11.07
CA LEU A 98 -6.70 0.89 10.41
C LEU A 98 -5.92 2.08 10.95
N SER A 99 -5.51 2.95 10.04
CA SER A 99 -4.99 4.29 10.34
C SER A 99 -5.77 5.30 9.51
N VAL A 100 -6.05 6.46 10.09
CA VAL A 100 -6.80 7.54 9.43
C VAL A 100 -5.95 8.80 9.46
N SER A 101 -5.82 9.45 8.31
CA SER A 101 -5.19 10.76 8.15
C SER A 101 -6.17 11.73 7.49
N PHE A 102 -5.91 13.02 7.69
CA PHE A 102 -6.74 14.10 7.18
C PHE A 102 -5.90 14.96 6.24
N SER A 103 -6.46 15.28 5.08
CA SER A 103 -5.82 16.13 4.06
C SER A 103 -6.72 17.33 3.79
N ASP A 104 -6.13 18.50 3.57
CA ASP A 104 -6.82 19.69 3.06
C ASP A 104 -6.93 19.68 1.52
N GLY A 105 -6.52 18.56 0.90
CA GLY A 105 -6.58 18.34 -0.53
C GLY A 105 -5.65 19.23 -1.36
N LYS A 106 -4.69 19.90 -0.73
CA LYS A 106 -3.59 20.60 -1.42
C LYS A 106 -2.41 19.68 -1.72
N SER A 107 -2.35 18.54 -1.03
CA SER A 107 -1.31 17.53 -1.23
C SER A 107 -1.88 16.31 -1.92
N GLU A 108 -2.07 16.40 -3.23
CA GLU A 108 -1.90 15.23 -4.08
C GLU A 108 -1.12 15.67 -5.32
N LEU A 109 0.09 15.13 -5.48
CA LEU A 109 0.70 14.94 -6.79
C LEU A 109 -0.20 13.97 -7.56
N ILE A 110 -1.31 14.48 -8.10
CA ILE A 110 -2.26 13.69 -8.89
C ILE A 110 -1.64 13.52 -10.28
N THR A 111 -1.17 12.31 -10.58
CA THR A 111 -0.88 11.83 -11.95
C THR A 111 -2.15 11.37 -12.68
N ASP A 112 -3.33 11.58 -12.13
CA ASP A 112 -4.59 11.28 -12.80
C ASP A 112 -5.13 12.57 -13.43
N SER A 113 -4.67 12.80 -14.66
CA SER A 113 -5.11 13.87 -15.56
C SER A 113 -6.57 13.68 -15.95
N GLU A 114 -7.50 13.97 -15.04
CA GLU A 114 -8.89 14.25 -15.38
C GLU A 114 -9.48 15.18 -14.31
N ALA A 115 -9.83 16.39 -14.74
CA ALA A 115 -10.48 17.38 -13.89
C ALA A 115 -11.87 16.85 -13.49
N LYS A 116 -11.97 16.24 -12.32
CA LYS A 116 -13.23 15.81 -11.72
C LYS A 116 -14.09 17.04 -11.42
N THR A 117 -15.39 16.96 -11.73
CA THR A 117 -16.33 18.01 -11.30
C THR A 117 -16.39 18.06 -9.77
N PRO A 118 -16.81 19.18 -9.16
CA PRO A 118 -17.01 19.24 -7.70
C PRO A 118 -18.00 18.20 -7.18
N GLU A 119 -18.81 17.59 -8.03
CA GLU A 119 -19.76 16.53 -7.67
C GLU A 119 -19.10 15.13 -7.67
N GLN A 120 -18.02 14.96 -8.45
CA GLN A 120 -17.21 13.73 -8.58
C GLN A 120 -15.95 13.76 -7.70
N ALA A 121 -15.79 14.77 -6.86
CA ALA A 121 -14.60 14.90 -6.02
C ALA A 121 -14.63 13.84 -4.91
N GLU A 122 -13.53 13.13 -4.79
CA GLU A 122 -13.32 12.04 -3.84
C GLU A 122 -13.55 12.51 -2.40
N GLY A 123 -14.29 11.71 -1.62
CA GLY A 123 -14.49 11.99 -0.20
C GLY A 123 -13.33 11.45 0.64
N TRP A 124 -12.87 10.24 0.33
CA TRP A 124 -11.74 9.61 0.99
C TRP A 124 -11.05 8.59 0.09
N THR A 125 -9.81 8.26 0.43
CA THR A 125 -9.00 7.25 -0.25
C THR A 125 -8.53 6.18 0.74
N LEU A 126 -8.39 4.95 0.26
CA LEU A 126 -7.82 3.81 0.98
C LEU A 126 -6.51 3.41 0.31
N GLY A 127 -5.41 3.49 1.05
CA GLY A 127 -4.11 2.94 0.69
C GLY A 127 -3.88 1.57 1.35
N HIS A 128 -3.31 0.66 0.59
CA HIS A 128 -2.92 -0.69 1.04
C HIS A 128 -1.57 -1.08 0.43
N ASN A 129 -0.69 -1.70 1.22
CA ASN A 129 0.61 -2.17 0.77
C ASN A 129 0.82 -3.61 1.23
N ALA A 130 0.56 -4.56 0.33
CA ALA A 130 0.66 -5.99 0.65
C ALA A 130 2.10 -6.49 0.84
N TRP A 131 3.12 -5.72 0.44
CA TRP A 131 4.53 -6.07 0.68
C TRP A 131 5.01 -5.68 2.07
N GLY A 132 4.48 -4.59 2.64
CA GLY A 132 4.90 -4.09 3.95
C GLY A 132 4.15 -4.78 5.07
N ASP A 133 2.89 -4.39 5.26
CA ASP A 133 1.98 -5.00 6.23
C ASP A 133 0.63 -5.23 5.53
N PRO A 134 0.32 -6.47 5.09
CA PRO A 134 -0.90 -6.79 4.37
C PRO A 134 -2.17 -6.58 5.21
N SER A 135 -2.01 -6.47 6.54
CA SER A 135 -3.07 -6.15 7.48
C SER A 135 -3.30 -4.64 7.65
N ALA A 136 -2.39 -3.78 7.18
CA ALA A 136 -2.47 -2.34 7.38
C ALA A 136 -3.22 -1.63 6.25
N PHE A 137 -4.22 -0.85 6.65
CA PHE A 137 -5.05 -0.02 5.78
C PHE A 137 -4.93 1.43 6.22
N HIS A 138 -4.63 2.30 5.27
CA HIS A 138 -4.52 3.73 5.50
C HIS A 138 -5.67 4.45 4.83
N ILE A 139 -6.46 5.20 5.60
CA ILE A 139 -7.57 6.00 5.08
C ILE A 139 -7.17 7.46 5.11
N THR A 140 -7.20 8.14 3.96
CA THR A 140 -6.99 9.58 3.89
C THR A 140 -8.32 10.26 3.57
N VAL A 141 -8.76 11.16 4.44
CA VAL A 141 -10.03 11.87 4.34
C VAL A 141 -9.81 13.28 3.80
N ASP A 142 -10.58 13.69 2.78
CA ASP A 142 -10.58 15.07 2.30
C ASP A 142 -11.43 15.94 3.23
N THR A 143 -10.76 16.77 4.04
CA THR A 143 -11.40 17.64 5.04
C THR A 143 -12.22 18.78 4.43
N ARG A 144 -12.04 19.08 3.14
CA ARG A 144 -12.91 20.03 2.42
C ARG A 144 -14.31 19.46 2.20
N ARG A 145 -14.45 18.12 2.30
CA ARG A 145 -15.70 17.38 2.07
C ARG A 145 -16.27 16.82 3.36
N ILE A 146 -15.41 16.22 4.19
CA ILE A 146 -15.81 15.56 5.43
C ILE A 146 -15.08 16.24 6.58
N PRO A 147 -15.76 17.07 7.40
CA PRO A 147 -15.14 17.69 8.56
C PRO A 147 -14.57 16.64 9.51
N GLU A 148 -13.34 16.84 9.97
CA GLU A 148 -12.63 15.89 10.86
C GLU A 148 -13.46 15.48 12.09
N LYS A 149 -14.18 16.45 12.70
CA LYS A 149 -15.06 16.22 13.87
C LYS A 149 -16.20 15.20 13.62
N GLU A 150 -16.53 14.92 12.37
CA GLU A 150 -17.58 13.97 12.00
C GLU A 150 -17.05 12.55 11.79
N VAL A 151 -15.72 12.38 11.71
CA VAL A 151 -15.07 11.08 11.50
C VAL A 151 -14.88 10.35 12.83
N LYS A 152 -15.47 9.15 12.90
CA LYS A 152 -15.41 8.25 14.05
C LYS A 152 -14.39 7.16 13.78
N VAL A 153 -13.14 7.40 14.15
CA VAL A 153 -12.07 6.42 14.00
C VAL A 153 -12.31 5.28 15.00
N PRO A 154 -12.49 4.02 14.55
CA PRO A 154 -12.61 2.88 15.45
C PRO A 154 -11.34 2.76 16.29
N LYS A 155 -11.48 2.47 17.60
CA LYS A 155 -10.31 2.18 18.44
C LYS A 155 -9.60 0.97 17.85
N SER A 156 -8.30 1.08 17.61
CA SER A 156 -7.50 -0.05 17.10
C SER A 156 -7.63 -1.23 18.05
N SER A 157 -8.08 -2.38 17.53
CA SER A 157 -8.00 -3.64 18.25
C SER A 157 -6.53 -3.93 18.58
N PRO A 158 -6.19 -4.36 19.80
CA PRO A 158 -4.83 -4.75 20.13
C PRO A 158 -4.36 -5.86 19.17
N PRO A 159 -3.05 -5.93 18.84
CA PRO A 159 -2.54 -7.01 18.01
C PRO A 159 -2.89 -8.37 18.65
N PRO A 160 -3.17 -9.40 17.83
CA PRO A 160 -3.36 -10.75 18.35
C PRO A 160 -2.09 -11.18 19.12
N PRO A 161 -2.26 -11.96 20.22
CA PRO A 161 -1.14 -12.46 21.03
C PRO A 161 -0.20 -13.38 20.25
#